data_AF-A0A4Y2C792-F1
#
_entry.id   AF-A0A4Y2C792-F1
#
_cell.length_a   1.000
_cell.length_b   1.000
_cell.length_c   1.000
_cell.angle_alpha   90.00
_cell.angle_beta   90.00
_cell.angle_gamma   90.00
#
_symmetry.space_group_name_H-M   'P 1'
#
loop_
_entity.id
_entity.type
_entity.pdbx_description
1 polymer ?
#
loop_
_entity_poly.entity_id
_entity_poly.type
_entity_poly.pdbx_seq_one_letter_code
_entity_poly.pdbx_strand_id
1 'polypeptide(L)'
;MEVEQLSKRVKKTLEMNRSIIAKLQDEPHTFYRSDSIISEDQNNLQNYPPEFLYDLTPSGMPPHALMLKKGAIVMLLRNFNPKQGLCNGTLLSITGLHENFISAKFVSEYNPGGVVFLTRIELAPSGVNLPFVLKRRQFPLIPVYAMTINKSHGQTFDQAQCLIRSKFETDAYDENLISEASTISACKPFIDSLGGKLRIIISGGAPIYKNVVEFYTKIVGPKVLEIYGQTECAGPCSVNLLDSSYDGSVGAPLPCCLMKVVDVPDMGYFSKDSKGEVCVKGHCVFKGYLKDPAKTAEALDEDGWLHTGDIGMWLPVGF
;
A
#
# COMPACT_ATOMS: atom_id res chain seq x y z
N MET A 1 23.26 13.51 6.50
CA MET A 1 23.13 12.55 5.38
C MET A 1 21.67 12.16 5.09
N GLU A 2 20.79 12.06 6.09
CA GLU A 2 19.37 11.70 5.90
C GLU A 2 18.48 12.81 5.31
N VAL A 3 18.67 14.07 5.71
CA VAL A 3 17.84 15.22 5.24
C VAL A 3 17.97 15.44 3.73
N GLU A 4 19.16 15.28 3.18
CA GLU A 4 19.44 15.48 1.75
C GLU A 4 18.81 14.38 0.88
N GLN A 5 18.78 13.13 1.36
CA GLN A 5 18.12 12.03 0.66
C GLN A 5 16.59 12.16 0.70
N LEU A 6 16.02 12.59 1.84
CA LEU A 6 14.60 12.90 1.97
C LEU A 6 14.17 14.05 1.03
N SER A 7 14.98 15.11 0.96
CA SER A 7 14.77 16.23 0.02
C SER A 7 14.76 15.77 -1.44
N LYS A 8 15.73 14.93 -1.86
CA LYS A 8 15.80 14.38 -3.23
C LYS A 8 14.55 13.56 -3.60
N ARG A 9 14.01 12.76 -2.67
CA ARG A 9 12.80 11.95 -2.90
C ARG A 9 11.54 12.80 -3.04
N VAL A 10 11.41 13.85 -2.23
CA VAL A 10 10.28 14.80 -2.32
C VAL A 10 10.33 15.55 -3.65
N LYS A 11 11.51 16.04 -4.08
CA LYS A 11 11.68 16.73 -5.37
C LYS A 11 11.24 15.86 -6.56
N LYS A 12 11.65 14.58 -6.60
CA LYS A 12 11.25 13.67 -7.69
C LYS A 12 9.73 13.41 -7.72
N THR A 13 9.12 13.29 -6.55
CA THR A 13 7.66 13.12 -6.44
C THR A 13 6.92 14.32 -7.04
N LEU A 14 7.42 15.53 -6.78
CA LEU A 14 6.89 16.76 -7.37
C LEU A 14 7.06 16.81 -8.89
N GLU A 15 8.20 16.35 -9.43
CA GLU A 15 8.44 16.27 -10.88
C GLU A 15 7.47 15.32 -11.59
N MET A 16 7.28 14.10 -11.05
CA MET A 16 6.32 13.13 -11.60
C MET A 16 4.91 13.69 -11.61
N ASN A 17 4.50 14.27 -10.48
CA ASN A 17 3.21 14.94 -10.36
C ASN A 17 3.02 16.06 -11.38
N ARG A 18 4.05 16.88 -11.63
CA ARG A 18 4.01 17.93 -12.65
C ARG A 18 3.84 17.36 -14.06
N SER A 19 4.55 16.28 -14.39
CA SER A 19 4.42 15.60 -15.69
C SER A 19 3.00 15.06 -15.92
N ILE A 20 2.38 14.48 -14.89
CA ILE A 20 1.02 13.96 -14.98
C ILE A 20 0.00 15.11 -15.12
N ILE A 21 0.15 16.17 -14.33
CA ILE A 21 -0.71 17.36 -14.47
C ILE A 21 -0.59 17.96 -15.88
N ALA A 22 0.61 18.04 -16.44
CA ALA A 22 0.81 18.60 -17.78
C ALA A 22 -0.04 17.88 -18.86
N LYS A 23 -0.31 16.58 -18.68
CA LYS A 23 -1.13 15.75 -19.59
C LYS A 23 -2.65 15.99 -19.46
N LEU A 24 -3.13 16.66 -18.42
CA LEU A 24 -4.56 16.99 -18.29
C LEU A 24 -4.96 18.04 -19.33
N GLN A 25 -6.19 17.96 -19.83
CA GLN A 25 -6.67 18.78 -20.96
C GLN A 25 -6.83 20.28 -20.64
N ASP A 26 -7.02 20.66 -19.38
CA ASP A 26 -7.26 22.06 -18.97
C ASP A 26 -5.98 22.92 -18.99
N GLU A 27 -6.13 24.24 -18.91
CA GLU A 27 -5.02 25.18 -18.89
C GLU A 27 -4.31 25.18 -17.52
N PRO A 28 -2.97 25.09 -17.47
CA PRO A 28 -2.23 25.11 -16.22
C PRO A 28 -2.29 26.50 -15.57
N HIS A 29 -2.62 26.54 -14.29
CA HIS A 29 -2.46 27.73 -13.45
C HIS A 29 -1.37 27.47 -12.42
N THR A 30 -0.39 28.37 -12.34
CA THR A 30 0.73 28.24 -11.40
C THR A 30 0.62 29.28 -10.30
N PHE A 31 0.51 28.81 -9.06
CA PHE A 31 0.54 29.67 -7.88
C PHE A 31 1.94 29.73 -7.31
N TYR A 32 2.51 30.93 -7.28
CA TYR A 32 3.76 31.21 -6.60
C TYR A 32 3.53 31.49 -5.12
N ARG A 33 4.50 31.09 -4.30
CA ARG A 33 4.50 31.31 -2.85
C ARG A 33 5.08 32.67 -2.49
N SER A 34 4.82 33.10 -1.25
CA SER A 34 5.55 34.19 -0.60
C SER A 34 6.25 33.64 0.65
N ASP A 35 7.58 33.70 0.70
CA ASP A 35 8.36 33.23 1.85
C ASP A 35 8.84 34.40 2.70
N SER A 36 8.94 34.17 4.01
CA SER A 36 9.60 35.06 4.97
C SER A 36 10.53 34.25 5.88
N ILE A 37 11.63 34.86 6.29
CA ILE A 37 12.65 34.25 7.16
C ILE A 37 12.73 35.04 8.45
N ILE A 38 12.83 34.34 9.58
CA ILE A 38 13.13 34.93 10.89
C ILE A 38 14.42 34.28 11.40
N SER A 39 15.44 35.10 11.66
CA SER A 39 16.75 34.71 12.21
C SER A 39 17.09 35.61 13.40
N GLU A 40 17.70 35.06 14.45
CA GLU A 40 18.18 35.84 15.60
C GLU A 40 19.43 36.67 15.25
N ASP A 41 20.25 36.19 14.31
CA ASP A 41 21.40 36.91 13.77
C ASP A 41 21.05 37.64 12.47
N GLN A 42 20.99 38.98 12.50
CA GLN A 42 20.65 39.80 11.32
C GLN A 42 21.69 39.70 10.18
N ASN A 43 22.96 39.42 10.50
CA ASN A 43 24.03 39.24 9.52
C ASN A 43 23.89 37.95 8.68
N ASN A 44 23.11 36.96 9.13
CA ASN A 44 22.87 35.74 8.37
C ASN A 44 21.79 35.87 7.30
N LEU A 45 20.93 36.91 7.36
CA LEU A 45 19.83 37.10 6.39
C LEU A 45 20.33 37.40 4.97
N GLN A 46 21.49 38.07 4.82
CA GLN A 46 22.11 38.33 3.52
C GLN A 46 22.78 37.10 2.90
N ASN A 47 23.04 36.05 3.69
CA ASN A 47 23.72 34.85 3.23
C ASN A 47 22.77 33.85 2.54
N TYR A 48 21.46 34.11 2.53
CA TYR A 48 20.46 33.21 1.93
C TYR A 48 19.79 33.85 0.71
N PRO A 49 20.32 33.62 -0.50
CA PRO A 49 19.71 34.13 -1.72
C PRO A 49 18.30 33.53 -1.94
N PRO A 50 17.35 34.26 -2.57
CA PRO A 50 15.99 33.79 -2.80
C PRO A 50 15.93 32.43 -3.51
N GLU A 51 16.88 32.16 -4.41
CA GLU A 51 17.03 30.92 -5.16
C GLU A 51 17.25 29.72 -4.24
N PHE A 52 18.08 29.88 -3.20
CA PHE A 52 18.29 28.84 -2.20
C PHE A 52 17.00 28.48 -1.48
N LEU A 53 16.16 29.49 -1.20
CA LEU A 53 14.86 29.27 -0.57
C LEU A 53 13.94 28.49 -1.50
N TYR A 54 13.93 28.79 -2.82
CA TYR A 54 13.09 28.13 -3.82
C TYR A 54 13.21 26.61 -3.76
N ASP A 55 14.43 26.12 -3.57
CA ASP A 55 14.76 24.71 -3.46
C ASP A 55 14.33 24.03 -2.16
N LEU A 56 14.07 24.79 -1.10
CA LEU A 56 13.64 24.24 0.19
C LEU A 56 12.17 23.82 0.13
N THR A 57 11.95 22.51 0.04
CA THR A 57 10.64 21.84 0.18
C THR A 57 10.71 20.76 1.25
N PRO A 58 10.85 21.14 2.53
CA PRO A 58 10.85 20.16 3.61
C PRO A 58 9.48 19.46 3.72
N SER A 59 9.46 18.30 4.39
CA SER A 59 8.26 17.48 4.52
C SER A 59 7.08 18.28 5.10
N GLY A 60 5.93 18.21 4.43
CA GLY A 60 4.71 18.90 4.88
C GLY A 60 4.63 20.38 4.53
N MET A 61 5.52 20.88 3.66
CA MET A 61 5.43 22.21 3.04
C MET A 61 5.02 22.09 1.55
N PRO A 62 4.19 23.00 1.04
CA PRO A 62 3.87 23.06 -0.39
C PRO A 62 5.06 23.56 -1.23
N PRO A 63 5.09 23.24 -2.54
CA PRO A 63 6.16 23.63 -3.45
C PRO A 63 6.22 25.14 -3.70
N HIS A 64 7.36 25.62 -4.21
CA HIS A 64 7.54 27.01 -4.67
C HIS A 64 6.47 27.40 -5.71
N ALA A 65 6.47 26.65 -6.81
CA ALA A 65 5.51 26.75 -7.88
C ALA A 65 4.54 25.58 -7.77
N LEU A 66 3.31 25.89 -7.35
CA LEU A 66 2.20 24.95 -7.29
C LEU A 66 1.39 25.07 -8.60
N MET A 67 1.75 24.23 -9.56
CA MET A 67 1.05 24.13 -10.85
C MET A 67 -0.14 23.18 -10.71
N LEU A 68 -1.33 23.66 -11.05
CA LEU A 68 -2.58 22.90 -11.00
C LEU A 68 -3.40 23.12 -12.28
N LYS A 69 -4.30 22.18 -12.55
CA LYS A 69 -5.32 22.25 -13.60
C LYS A 69 -6.67 21.87 -13.01
N LYS A 70 -7.78 22.30 -13.61
CA LYS A 70 -9.09 21.77 -13.22
C LYS A 70 -9.12 20.25 -13.46
N GLY A 71 -9.82 19.53 -12.59
CA GLY A 71 -9.82 18.08 -12.51
C GLY A 71 -8.63 17.48 -11.78
N ALA A 72 -7.57 18.24 -11.47
CA ALA A 72 -6.40 17.69 -10.81
C ALA A 72 -6.71 17.15 -9.40
N ILE A 73 -6.14 16.01 -9.05
CA ILE A 73 -6.23 15.44 -7.70
C ILE A 73 -5.11 15.99 -6.82
N VAL A 74 -5.49 16.52 -5.66
CA VAL A 74 -4.59 17.13 -4.68
C VAL A 74 -4.84 16.58 -3.28
N MET A 75 -3.81 16.60 -2.44
CA MET A 75 -3.87 16.24 -1.03
C MET A 75 -3.74 17.49 -0.17
N LEU A 76 -4.59 17.60 0.86
CA LEU A 76 -4.53 18.64 1.87
C LEU A 76 -3.40 18.39 2.87
N LEU A 77 -2.60 19.41 3.18
CA LEU A 77 -1.42 19.32 4.06
C LEU A 77 -1.67 19.72 5.53
N ARG A 78 -2.86 20.23 5.85
CA ARG A 78 -3.20 20.75 7.18
C ARG A 78 -4.66 20.47 7.54
N ASN A 79 -4.92 20.40 8.84
CA ASN A 79 -6.27 20.30 9.36
C ASN A 79 -6.94 21.68 9.31
N PHE A 80 -8.01 21.83 8.53
CA PHE A 80 -8.83 23.05 8.48
C PHE A 80 -10.13 22.86 9.23
N ASN A 81 -10.84 21.76 8.92
CA ASN A 81 -12.11 21.46 9.54
C ASN A 81 -12.28 19.94 9.69
N PRO A 82 -11.77 19.36 10.78
CA PRO A 82 -11.87 17.92 11.01
C PRO A 82 -13.31 17.40 11.03
N LYS A 83 -14.26 18.22 11.51
CA LYS A 83 -15.68 17.86 11.57
C LYS A 83 -16.30 17.67 10.18
N GLN A 84 -15.76 18.36 9.17
CA GLN A 84 -16.19 18.24 7.76
C GLN A 84 -15.24 17.36 6.93
N GLY A 85 -14.29 16.66 7.56
CA GLY A 85 -13.32 15.82 6.86
C GLY A 85 -12.20 16.58 6.13
N LEU A 86 -12.05 17.89 6.34
CA LEU A 86 -10.92 18.69 5.83
C LEU A 86 -9.69 18.54 6.74
N CYS A 87 -9.13 17.33 6.72
CA CYS A 87 -7.96 16.93 7.49
C CYS A 87 -6.71 16.82 6.60
N ASN A 88 -5.55 16.82 7.24
CA ASN A 88 -4.30 16.46 6.59
C ASN A 88 -4.41 15.06 5.98
N GLY A 89 -4.05 14.91 4.70
CA GLY A 89 -4.19 13.67 3.93
C GLY A 89 -5.47 13.59 3.09
N THR A 90 -6.47 14.45 3.32
CA THR A 90 -7.72 14.44 2.54
C THR A 90 -7.45 14.70 1.06
N LEU A 91 -7.99 13.82 0.21
CA LEU A 91 -7.91 13.93 -1.25
C LEU A 91 -9.06 14.76 -1.81
N LEU A 92 -8.72 15.74 -2.65
CA LEU A 92 -9.65 16.68 -3.26
C LEU A 92 -9.41 16.75 -4.78
N SER A 93 -10.47 16.91 -5.56
CA SER A 93 -10.42 17.18 -7.00
C SER A 93 -10.69 18.66 -7.25
N ILE A 94 -9.78 19.33 -7.96
CA ILE A 94 -9.90 20.76 -8.27
C ILE A 94 -11.07 20.99 -9.22
N THR A 95 -11.98 21.89 -8.85
CA THR A 95 -13.11 22.31 -9.70
C THR A 95 -12.90 23.71 -10.28
N GLY A 96 -12.14 24.57 -9.60
CA GLY A 96 -11.94 25.95 -10.00
C GLY A 96 -10.64 26.53 -9.44
N LEU A 97 -9.97 27.32 -10.27
CA LEU A 97 -8.70 27.97 -9.99
C LEU A 97 -8.91 29.47 -10.10
N HIS A 98 -8.80 30.18 -8.99
CA HIS A 98 -8.94 31.63 -8.92
C HIS A 98 -7.70 32.23 -8.26
N GLU A 99 -7.51 33.54 -8.44
CA GLU A 99 -6.31 34.24 -7.97
C GLU A 99 -6.08 34.09 -6.45
N ASN A 100 -7.16 34.14 -5.67
CA ASN A 100 -7.11 34.18 -4.20
C ASN A 100 -7.66 32.93 -3.50
N PHE A 101 -8.35 32.05 -4.22
CA PHE A 101 -8.89 30.82 -3.66
C PHE A 101 -8.94 29.70 -4.71
N ILE A 102 -8.98 28.46 -4.22
CA ILE A 102 -9.16 27.27 -5.02
C ILE A 102 -10.45 26.61 -4.58
N SER A 103 -11.32 26.27 -5.53
CA SER A 103 -12.48 25.44 -5.25
C SER A 103 -12.18 23.99 -5.59
N ALA A 104 -12.57 23.08 -4.70
CA ALA A 104 -12.36 21.65 -4.86
C ALA A 104 -13.54 20.85 -4.32
N LYS A 105 -13.64 19.58 -4.70
CA LYS A 105 -14.61 18.62 -4.18
C LYS A 105 -13.88 17.42 -3.57
N PHE A 106 -14.51 16.72 -2.64
CA PHE A 106 -13.95 15.47 -2.11
C PHE A 106 -13.87 14.41 -3.21
N VAL A 107 -12.79 13.63 -3.20
CA VAL A 107 -12.63 12.48 -4.10
C VAL A 107 -13.32 11.24 -3.54
N SER A 108 -13.38 11.11 -2.21
CA SER A 108 -13.97 9.96 -1.53
C SER A 108 -15.49 9.92 -1.67
N GLU A 109 -16.04 8.76 -2.04
CA GLU A 109 -17.48 8.50 -2.11
C GLU A 109 -18.15 8.51 -0.72
N TYR A 110 -17.38 8.21 0.34
CA TYR A 110 -17.86 8.16 1.73
C TYR A 110 -18.13 9.53 2.34
N ASN A 111 -17.61 10.58 1.70
CA ASN A 111 -17.79 11.95 2.15
C ASN A 111 -18.17 12.80 0.93
N PRO A 112 -19.44 12.73 0.47
CA PRO A 112 -19.92 13.47 -0.70
C PRO A 112 -20.04 14.99 -0.43
N GLY A 113 -19.24 15.50 0.50
CA GLY A 113 -19.23 16.88 0.92
C GLY A 113 -19.17 17.83 -0.27
N GLY A 114 -19.90 18.94 -0.14
CA GLY A 114 -20.01 19.95 -1.17
C GLY A 114 -18.68 20.61 -1.55
N VAL A 115 -18.76 21.59 -2.44
CA VAL A 115 -17.59 22.35 -2.90
C VAL A 115 -16.93 23.04 -1.70
N VAL A 116 -15.64 22.78 -1.51
CA VAL A 116 -14.80 23.42 -0.48
C VAL A 116 -13.94 24.50 -1.11
N PHE A 117 -13.75 25.59 -0.37
CA PHE A 117 -12.91 26.71 -0.79
C PHE A 117 -11.65 26.76 0.07
N LEU A 118 -10.50 26.77 -0.59
CA LEU A 118 -9.20 26.76 0.05
C LEU A 118 -8.50 28.09 -0.23
N THR A 119 -7.91 28.67 0.82
CA THR A 119 -7.13 29.92 0.76
C THR A 119 -5.67 29.64 1.08
N ARG A 120 -4.80 30.61 0.75
CA ARG A 120 -3.38 30.53 1.12
C ARG A 120 -3.23 30.72 2.64
N ILE A 121 -2.43 29.87 3.27
CA ILE A 121 -2.08 29.99 4.69
C ILE A 121 -0.56 30.08 4.87
N GLU A 122 -0.13 30.58 6.02
CA GLU A 122 1.27 30.53 6.42
C GLU A 122 1.59 29.17 7.03
N LEU A 123 2.63 28.53 6.52
CA LEU A 123 3.13 27.24 6.96
C LEU A 123 4.57 27.41 7.43
N ALA A 124 4.89 26.84 8.58
CA ALA A 124 6.25 26.67 9.06
C ALA A 124 6.64 25.19 8.95
N PRO A 125 7.92 24.87 8.65
CA PRO A 125 8.41 23.51 8.64
C PRO A 125 8.38 22.94 10.06
N SER A 126 8.08 21.64 10.17
CA SER A 126 8.10 20.90 11.44
C SER A 126 9.24 19.88 11.39
N GLY A 127 10.07 19.82 12.43
CA GLY A 127 11.13 18.80 12.56
C GLY A 127 12.34 18.99 11.64
N VAL A 128 12.67 20.23 11.26
CA VAL A 128 13.91 20.54 10.53
C VAL A 128 14.72 21.54 11.34
N ASN A 129 15.94 21.17 11.73
CA ASN A 129 16.92 22.09 12.31
C ASN A 129 17.50 22.98 11.19
N LEU A 130 16.72 23.95 10.74
CA LEU A 130 17.25 25.06 9.94
C LEU A 130 17.82 26.12 10.90
N PRO A 131 18.89 26.84 10.50
CA PRO A 131 19.44 27.94 11.28
C PRO A 131 18.51 29.17 11.35
N PHE A 132 17.34 29.10 10.71
CA PHE A 132 16.33 30.15 10.69
C PHE A 132 14.92 29.54 10.62
N VAL A 133 13.91 30.31 11.01
CA VAL A 133 12.51 29.91 10.87
C VAL A 133 12.00 30.36 9.51
N LEU A 134 11.74 29.38 8.63
CA LEU A 134 11.11 29.61 7.34
C LEU A 134 9.58 29.65 7.50
N LYS A 135 8.94 30.75 7.09
CA LYS A 135 7.49 30.85 6.95
C LYS A 135 7.14 30.93 5.46
N ARG A 136 6.21 30.08 5.01
CA ARG A 136 5.76 30.01 3.62
C ARG A 136 4.27 30.27 3.53
N ARG A 137 3.88 31.33 2.84
CA ARG A 137 2.49 31.60 2.49
C ARG A 137 2.16 30.96 1.14
N GLN A 138 1.33 29.92 1.16
CA GLN A 138 0.90 29.19 -0.04
C GLN A 138 -0.38 28.40 0.24
N PHE A 139 -1.08 27.93 -0.80
CA PHE A 139 -2.15 26.95 -0.62
C PHE A 139 -1.60 25.67 0.02
N PRO A 140 -2.27 25.11 1.03
CA PRO A 140 -1.81 23.93 1.77
C PRO A 140 -2.13 22.65 1.01
N LEU A 141 -1.78 22.61 -0.28
CA LEU A 141 -2.10 21.55 -1.21
C LEU A 141 -0.84 21.06 -1.91
N ILE A 142 -0.83 19.77 -2.21
CA ILE A 142 0.13 19.16 -3.13
C ILE A 142 -0.61 18.28 -4.12
N PRO A 143 -0.22 18.25 -5.40
CA PRO A 143 -0.71 17.23 -6.32
C PRO A 143 -0.30 15.83 -5.84
N VAL A 144 -1.15 14.84 -6.11
CA VAL A 144 -1.02 13.50 -5.50
C VAL A 144 -1.33 12.38 -6.50
N TYR A 145 -0.58 12.34 -7.60
CA TYR A 145 -0.55 11.18 -8.50
C TYR A 145 0.61 10.24 -8.17
N ALA A 146 1.70 10.79 -7.64
CA ALA A 146 2.80 10.09 -7.03
C ALA A 146 3.00 10.62 -5.60
N MET A 147 3.28 9.73 -4.66
CA MET A 147 3.61 10.09 -3.27
C MET A 147 4.67 9.13 -2.70
N THR A 148 5.30 9.52 -1.60
CA THR A 148 6.19 8.62 -0.87
C THR A 148 5.38 7.60 -0.06
N ILE A 149 5.95 6.41 0.19
CA ILE A 149 5.30 5.35 0.97
C ILE A 149 4.86 5.84 2.37
N ASN A 150 5.70 6.65 3.01
CA ASN A 150 5.35 7.22 4.32
C ASN A 150 4.09 8.12 4.27
N LYS A 151 3.78 8.71 3.11
CA LYS A 151 2.59 9.54 2.89
C LYS A 151 1.38 8.74 2.42
N SER A 152 1.57 7.54 1.87
CA SER A 152 0.47 6.65 1.51
C SER A 152 -0.08 5.86 2.70
N HIS A 153 0.61 5.87 3.84
CA HIS A 153 0.16 5.18 5.04
C HIS A 153 -1.20 5.74 5.52
N GLY A 154 -2.21 4.87 5.66
CA GLY A 154 -3.58 5.25 6.01
C GLY A 154 -4.46 5.72 4.85
N GLN A 155 -4.00 5.61 3.60
CA GLN A 155 -4.81 5.85 2.40
C GLN A 155 -5.33 4.54 1.80
N THR A 156 -6.50 4.59 1.17
CA THR A 156 -7.08 3.49 0.39
C THR A 156 -7.05 3.89 -1.09
N PHE A 157 -6.64 2.97 -1.97
CA PHE A 157 -6.52 3.20 -3.40
C PHE A 157 -7.19 2.05 -4.17
N ASP A 158 -7.96 2.38 -5.22
CA ASP A 158 -8.52 1.36 -6.12
C ASP A 158 -7.43 0.76 -7.02
N GLN A 159 -6.48 1.60 -7.45
CA GLN A 159 -5.31 1.23 -8.25
C GLN A 159 -4.10 2.06 -7.80
N ALA A 160 -2.95 1.40 -7.59
CA ALA A 160 -1.71 2.06 -7.21
C ALA A 160 -0.50 1.40 -7.88
N GLN A 161 0.46 2.23 -8.32
CA GLN A 161 1.72 1.77 -8.90
C GLN A 161 2.88 2.31 -8.06
N CYS A 162 3.79 1.42 -7.64
CA CYS A 162 4.93 1.80 -6.80
C CYS A 162 6.19 2.04 -7.65
N LEU A 163 6.68 3.27 -7.67
CA LEU A 163 7.89 3.64 -8.41
C LEU A 163 9.09 3.72 -7.45
N ILE A 164 9.93 2.68 -7.45
CA ILE A 164 11.14 2.61 -6.61
C ILE A 164 12.37 2.77 -7.51
N ARG A 165 13.17 3.82 -7.28
CA ARG A 165 14.37 4.13 -8.08
C ARG A 165 15.60 3.45 -7.47
N SER A 166 16.21 2.50 -8.19
CA SER A 166 17.60 2.09 -7.96
C SER A 166 18.55 3.03 -8.72
N LYS A 167 19.77 3.24 -8.20
CA LYS A 167 20.81 4.02 -8.92
C LYS A 167 21.31 3.20 -10.11
N PHE A 168 20.65 3.29 -11.26
CA PHE A 168 21.26 2.92 -12.54
C PHE A 168 20.81 3.93 -13.60
N GLU A 169 21.79 4.63 -14.18
CA GLU A 169 21.68 5.36 -15.44
C GLU A 169 21.57 4.34 -16.57
N THR A 170 20.59 4.47 -17.45
CA THR A 170 20.73 4.17 -18.88
C THR A 170 19.48 4.61 -19.63
N ASP A 171 19.74 5.35 -20.70
CA ASP A 171 18.80 5.83 -21.70
C ASP A 171 18.47 4.71 -22.69
N ALA A 172 17.18 4.34 -22.80
CA ALA A 172 16.50 3.87 -24.02
C ALA A 172 15.11 3.37 -23.64
N TYR A 173 14.11 3.95 -24.29
CA TYR A 173 12.68 3.84 -24.00
C TYR A 173 12.03 2.78 -24.89
N ASP A 174 11.22 1.91 -24.29
CA ASP A 174 10.19 1.13 -24.99
C ASP A 174 9.00 0.85 -24.06
N GLU A 175 7.83 1.42 -24.34
CA GLU A 175 6.68 1.51 -23.41
C GLU A 175 5.99 0.16 -23.11
N ASN A 176 6.24 -0.89 -23.91
CA ASN A 176 5.62 -2.21 -23.72
C ASN A 176 6.48 -3.23 -22.97
N LEU A 177 7.79 -2.98 -22.77
CA LEU A 177 8.66 -3.83 -21.93
C LEU A 177 8.78 -3.34 -20.48
N ILE A 178 8.27 -2.14 -20.18
CA ILE A 178 8.48 -1.42 -18.92
C ILE A 178 7.63 -1.96 -17.76
N SER A 179 6.57 -2.75 -17.99
CA SER A 179 5.68 -3.22 -16.91
C SER A 179 6.29 -4.30 -16.03
N GLU A 180 7.13 -5.19 -16.55
CA GLU A 180 7.75 -6.27 -15.77
C GLU A 180 9.17 -5.89 -15.29
N ALA A 181 10.01 -5.34 -16.16
CA ALA A 181 11.41 -5.05 -15.83
C ALA A 181 11.58 -3.89 -14.81
N SER A 182 10.75 -2.84 -14.91
CA SER A 182 10.80 -1.71 -13.97
C SER A 182 10.26 -2.08 -12.60
N THR A 183 9.31 -3.01 -12.56
CA THR A 183 8.67 -3.49 -11.33
C THR A 183 9.58 -4.44 -10.56
N ILE A 184 10.30 -5.33 -11.26
CA ILE A 184 11.36 -6.17 -10.69
C ILE A 184 12.51 -5.31 -10.11
N SER A 185 12.92 -4.24 -10.82
CA SER A 185 13.93 -3.28 -10.32
C SER A 185 13.42 -2.47 -9.13
N ALA A 186 12.12 -2.18 -9.07
CA ALA A 186 11.48 -1.46 -7.99
C ALA A 186 11.40 -2.29 -6.70
N CYS A 187 11.06 -3.57 -6.78
CA CYS A 187 10.99 -4.46 -5.62
C CYS A 187 12.37 -4.92 -5.15
N LYS A 188 13.44 -4.69 -5.92
CA LYS A 188 14.80 -5.10 -5.60
C LYS A 188 15.30 -4.65 -4.23
N PRO A 189 15.11 -3.41 -3.73
CA PRO A 189 15.53 -3.04 -2.38
C PRO A 189 14.77 -3.79 -1.27
N PHE A 190 13.49 -4.09 -1.48
CA PHE A 190 12.72 -4.92 -0.56
C PHE A 190 13.23 -6.37 -0.58
N ILE A 191 13.44 -6.94 -1.76
CA ILE A 191 13.99 -8.29 -1.95
C ILE A 191 15.41 -8.36 -1.37
N ASP A 192 16.25 -7.36 -1.59
CA ASP A 192 17.62 -7.24 -1.09
C ASP A 192 17.64 -7.10 0.44
N SER A 193 16.67 -6.39 1.04
CA SER A 193 16.50 -6.34 2.51
C SER A 193 16.15 -7.71 3.12
N LEU A 194 15.55 -8.59 2.31
CA LEU A 194 15.25 -9.99 2.63
C LEU A 194 16.35 -10.95 2.14
N GLY A 195 17.53 -10.44 1.76
CA GLY A 195 18.70 -11.25 1.36
C GLY A 195 18.84 -11.47 -0.15
N GLY A 196 18.06 -10.78 -0.98
CA GLY A 196 18.25 -10.71 -2.44
C GLY A 196 17.78 -11.95 -3.22
N LYS A 197 17.31 -12.98 -2.54
CA LYS A 197 17.00 -14.31 -3.11
C LYS A 197 15.57 -14.79 -2.80
N LEU A 198 14.67 -13.88 -2.45
CA LEU A 198 13.28 -14.21 -2.19
C LEU A 198 12.62 -14.75 -3.46
N ARG A 199 12.14 -16.00 -3.41
CA ARG A 199 11.47 -16.69 -4.53
C ARG A 199 10.05 -17.12 -4.21
N ILE A 200 9.79 -17.44 -2.96
CA ILE A 200 8.52 -17.97 -2.49
C ILE A 200 8.16 -17.27 -1.18
N ILE A 201 6.90 -16.85 -1.07
CA ILE A 201 6.26 -16.40 0.17
C ILE A 201 5.21 -17.45 0.49
N ILE A 202 5.17 -17.93 1.73
CA ILE A 202 4.14 -18.87 2.19
C ILE A 202 3.28 -18.13 3.21
N SER A 203 1.96 -18.14 3.00
CA SER A 203 0.97 -17.51 3.87
C SER A 203 -0.01 -18.56 4.38
N GLY A 204 -0.41 -18.46 5.65
CA GLY A 204 -1.37 -19.37 6.27
C GLY A 204 -1.98 -18.77 7.52
N GLY A 205 -2.96 -19.47 8.10
CA GLY A 205 -3.65 -19.10 9.35
C GLY A 205 -4.90 -18.23 9.16
N ALA A 206 -4.96 -17.41 8.11
CA ALA A 206 -6.18 -16.70 7.71
C ALA A 206 -6.22 -16.55 6.18
N PRO A 207 -7.42 -16.47 5.57
CA PRO A 207 -7.54 -16.26 4.13
C PRO A 207 -6.80 -15.00 3.67
N ILE A 208 -6.00 -15.14 2.62
CA ILE A 208 -5.35 -13.99 1.97
C ILE A 208 -6.24 -13.42 0.86
N TYR A 209 -6.29 -12.09 0.74
CA TYR A 209 -7.06 -11.48 -0.34
C TYR A 209 -6.37 -11.67 -1.69
N LYS A 210 -7.15 -11.99 -2.73
CA LYS A 210 -6.67 -12.19 -4.10
C LYS A 210 -5.80 -11.05 -4.63
N ASN A 211 -6.18 -9.80 -4.39
CA ASN A 211 -5.40 -8.64 -4.82
C ASN A 211 -4.00 -8.59 -4.19
N VAL A 212 -3.83 -9.09 -2.96
CA VAL A 212 -2.53 -9.18 -2.28
C VAL A 212 -1.66 -10.24 -2.95
N VAL A 213 -2.23 -11.43 -3.21
CA VAL A 213 -1.51 -12.52 -3.90
C VAL A 213 -1.09 -12.09 -5.30
N GLU A 214 -1.98 -11.44 -6.04
CA GLU A 214 -1.68 -10.93 -7.38
C GLU A 214 -0.61 -9.84 -7.36
N PHE A 215 -0.63 -8.94 -6.38
CA PHE A 215 0.41 -7.94 -6.19
C PHE A 215 1.78 -8.62 -5.99
N TYR A 216 1.92 -9.50 -5.00
CA TYR A 216 3.23 -10.11 -4.75
C TYR A 216 3.70 -11.00 -5.91
N THR A 217 2.80 -11.76 -6.53
CA THR A 217 3.15 -12.68 -7.61
C THR A 217 3.47 -11.97 -8.92
N LYS A 218 2.66 -10.98 -9.32
CA LYS A 218 2.82 -10.29 -10.63
C LYS A 218 3.75 -9.08 -10.56
N ILE A 219 3.83 -8.42 -9.39
CA ILE A 219 4.57 -7.16 -9.22
C ILE A 219 5.91 -7.43 -8.52
N VAL A 220 5.90 -8.07 -7.35
CA VAL A 220 7.13 -8.27 -6.56
C VAL A 220 8.01 -9.38 -7.15
N GLY A 221 7.41 -10.39 -7.79
CA GLY A 221 8.09 -11.51 -8.43
C GLY A 221 8.14 -12.83 -7.66
N PRO A 222 8.15 -12.91 -6.31
CA PRO A 222 8.06 -14.19 -5.63
C PRO A 222 6.65 -14.76 -5.77
N LYS A 223 6.56 -16.08 -5.91
CA LYS A 223 5.29 -16.79 -5.87
C LYS A 223 4.75 -16.73 -4.45
N VAL A 224 3.48 -16.34 -4.29
CA VAL A 224 2.78 -16.48 -3.01
C VAL A 224 2.04 -17.80 -3.01
N LEU A 225 2.37 -18.64 -2.04
CA LEU A 225 1.66 -19.87 -1.74
C LEU A 225 0.78 -19.65 -0.53
N GLU A 226 -0.46 -20.09 -0.63
CA GLU A 226 -1.36 -20.16 0.51
C GLU A 226 -1.42 -21.61 0.98
N ILE A 227 -1.26 -21.79 2.27
CA ILE A 227 -1.33 -23.09 2.94
C ILE A 227 -2.49 -23.12 3.90
N TYR A 228 -3.15 -24.27 3.97
CA TYR A 228 -4.11 -24.57 5.02
C TYR A 228 -3.57 -25.68 5.90
N GLY A 229 -3.75 -25.53 7.22
CA GLY A 229 -3.40 -26.51 8.22
C GLY A 229 -3.38 -25.91 9.61
N GLN A 230 -3.20 -26.76 10.61
CA GLN A 230 -3.25 -26.40 12.02
C GLN A 230 -2.12 -27.08 12.81
N THR A 231 -2.01 -26.75 14.09
CA THR A 231 -0.88 -27.19 14.92
C THR A 231 -0.93 -28.70 15.16
N GLU A 232 -2.13 -29.25 15.22
CA GLU A 232 -2.48 -30.67 15.33
C GLU A 232 -2.05 -31.46 14.08
N CYS A 233 -1.76 -30.78 12.96
CA CYS A 233 -1.21 -31.37 11.73
C CYS A 233 0.27 -31.05 11.51
N ALA A 234 0.97 -30.55 12.54
CA ALA A 234 2.36 -30.09 12.44
C ALA A 234 2.58 -29.05 11.32
N GLY A 235 1.56 -28.22 11.05
CA GLY A 235 1.61 -27.16 10.05
C GLY A 235 0.73 -27.45 8.83
N PRO A 236 1.23 -27.26 7.60
CA PRO A 236 0.40 -27.30 6.39
C PRO A 236 -0.09 -28.71 6.06
N CYS A 237 -1.36 -28.81 5.65
CA CYS A 237 -2.04 -30.00 5.13
C CYS A 237 -2.27 -29.92 3.62
N SER A 238 -2.48 -28.71 3.11
CA SER A 238 -2.65 -28.43 1.68
C SER A 238 -1.94 -27.14 1.29
N VAL A 239 -1.63 -27.02 0.00
CA VAL A 239 -0.99 -25.84 -0.59
C VAL A 239 -1.47 -25.63 -2.02
N ASN A 240 -1.64 -24.37 -2.41
CA ASN A 240 -1.91 -24.02 -3.80
C ASN A 240 -0.71 -24.34 -4.73
N LEU A 241 -1.00 -24.63 -5.99
CA LEU A 241 0.03 -24.99 -6.96
C LEU A 241 0.80 -23.75 -7.42
N LEU A 242 2.13 -23.88 -7.53
CA LEU A 242 3.06 -22.82 -7.94
C LEU A 242 2.70 -22.17 -9.30
N ASP A 243 2.00 -22.90 -10.16
CA ASP A 243 1.73 -22.54 -11.55
C ASP A 243 0.26 -22.21 -11.86
N SER A 244 -0.64 -22.29 -10.86
CA SER A 244 -2.05 -21.93 -11.04
C SER A 244 -2.32 -20.45 -10.78
N SER A 245 -3.26 -19.86 -11.54
CA SER A 245 -3.82 -18.56 -11.20
C SER A 245 -4.54 -18.64 -9.84
N TYR A 246 -4.19 -17.78 -8.89
CA TYR A 246 -4.81 -17.78 -7.57
C TYR A 246 -6.32 -17.51 -7.67
N ASP A 247 -7.10 -18.49 -7.26
CA ASP A 247 -8.57 -18.53 -7.31
C ASP A 247 -9.22 -18.41 -5.92
N GLY A 248 -8.40 -18.23 -4.87
CA GLY A 248 -8.85 -18.22 -3.48
C GLY A 248 -8.83 -19.59 -2.80
N SER A 249 -8.35 -20.63 -3.48
CA SER A 249 -8.18 -21.97 -2.93
C SER A 249 -6.85 -22.13 -2.18
N VAL A 250 -6.84 -23.03 -1.20
CA VAL A 250 -5.66 -23.50 -0.46
C VAL A 250 -5.05 -24.74 -1.10
N GLY A 251 -5.65 -25.22 -2.19
CA GLY A 251 -5.05 -26.12 -3.15
C GLY A 251 -5.04 -27.58 -2.74
N ALA A 252 -4.13 -28.35 -3.35
CA ALA A 252 -4.13 -29.79 -3.21
C ALA A 252 -3.53 -30.24 -1.87
N PRO A 253 -3.97 -31.37 -1.31
CA PRO A 253 -3.34 -31.97 -0.15
C PRO A 253 -1.84 -32.23 -0.39
N LEU A 254 -1.04 -32.02 0.66
CA LEU A 254 0.38 -32.38 0.62
C LEU A 254 0.56 -33.90 0.48
N PRO A 255 1.65 -34.38 -0.13
CA PRO A 255 1.86 -35.82 -0.37
C PRO A 255 1.85 -36.69 0.89
N CYS A 256 2.10 -36.10 2.06
CA CYS A 256 2.11 -36.80 3.36
C CYS A 256 0.76 -36.81 4.08
N CYS A 257 -0.26 -36.14 3.53
CA CYS A 257 -1.57 -35.99 4.16
C CYS A 257 -2.69 -36.50 3.22
N LEU A 258 -3.58 -37.32 3.77
CA LEU A 258 -4.87 -37.67 3.22
C LEU A 258 -5.90 -36.66 3.76
N MET A 259 -6.79 -36.20 2.91
CA MET A 259 -7.86 -35.27 3.31
C MET A 259 -9.20 -35.79 2.80
N LYS A 260 -10.26 -35.55 3.57
CA LYS A 260 -11.65 -35.82 3.19
C LYS A 260 -12.55 -34.71 3.74
N VAL A 261 -13.78 -34.65 3.26
CA VAL A 261 -14.85 -33.87 3.92
C VAL A 261 -15.87 -34.84 4.51
N VAL A 262 -16.38 -34.53 5.71
CA VAL A 262 -17.43 -35.31 6.37
C VAL A 262 -18.68 -34.46 6.60
N ASP A 263 -19.84 -35.10 6.63
CA ASP A 263 -21.12 -34.41 6.78
C ASP A 263 -21.21 -33.67 8.13
N VAL A 264 -21.76 -32.46 8.10
CA VAL A 264 -22.12 -31.67 9.28
C VAL A 264 -23.60 -31.31 9.17
N PRO A 265 -24.54 -32.25 9.47
CA PRO A 265 -25.96 -32.06 9.24
C PRO A 265 -26.55 -30.85 9.97
N ASP A 266 -26.05 -30.55 11.17
CA ASP A 266 -26.50 -29.42 11.99
C ASP A 266 -26.27 -28.06 11.32
N MET A 267 -25.27 -27.97 10.44
CA MET A 267 -24.96 -26.77 9.65
C MET A 267 -25.39 -26.89 8.18
N GLY A 268 -26.01 -28.01 7.78
CA GLY A 268 -26.47 -28.26 6.42
C GLY A 268 -25.36 -28.51 5.39
N TYR A 269 -24.16 -28.93 5.83
CA TYR A 269 -23.06 -29.30 4.93
C TYR A 269 -23.01 -30.81 4.72
N PHE A 270 -22.97 -31.24 3.45
CA PHE A 270 -22.99 -32.66 3.08
C PHE A 270 -21.89 -32.97 2.07
N SER A 271 -21.12 -34.02 2.35
CA SER A 271 -20.01 -34.52 1.54
C SER A 271 -20.43 -34.88 0.11
N LYS A 272 -21.69 -35.27 -0.10
CA LYS A 272 -22.29 -35.47 -1.44
C LYS A 272 -22.22 -34.22 -2.33
N ASP A 273 -22.23 -33.03 -1.72
CA ASP A 273 -22.14 -31.73 -2.37
C ASP A 273 -20.69 -31.21 -2.34
N SER A 274 -19.73 -32.10 -2.07
CA SER A 274 -18.31 -31.79 -1.90
C SER A 274 -18.00 -30.83 -0.75
N LYS A 275 -18.92 -30.65 0.21
CA LYS A 275 -18.79 -29.69 1.33
C LYS A 275 -18.92 -30.40 2.67
N GLY A 276 -18.16 -29.99 3.67
CA GLY A 276 -18.25 -30.60 5.00
C GLY A 276 -17.12 -30.17 5.90
N GLU A 277 -17.04 -30.79 7.08
CA GLU A 277 -15.88 -30.65 7.94
C GLU A 277 -14.67 -31.29 7.25
N VAL A 278 -13.54 -30.57 7.23
CA VAL A 278 -12.27 -31.10 6.72
C VAL A 278 -11.69 -32.07 7.74
N CYS A 279 -11.37 -33.28 7.33
CA CYS A 279 -10.61 -34.23 8.15
C CYS A 279 -9.28 -34.56 7.49
N VAL A 280 -8.23 -34.67 8.31
CA VAL A 280 -6.86 -34.91 7.84
C VAL A 280 -6.30 -36.17 8.48
N LYS A 281 -5.59 -37.00 7.70
CA LYS A 281 -4.89 -38.18 8.21
C LYS A 281 -3.52 -38.30 7.56
N GLY A 282 -2.49 -38.61 8.32
CA GLY A 282 -1.16 -38.80 7.77
C GLY A 282 -0.09 -38.71 8.84
N HIS A 283 1.18 -38.85 8.43
CA HIS A 283 2.30 -38.70 9.35
C HIS A 283 2.46 -37.26 9.87
N CYS A 284 1.79 -36.30 9.23
CA CYS A 284 1.68 -34.90 9.64
C CYS A 284 0.84 -34.73 10.93
N VAL A 285 -0.11 -35.63 11.19
CA VAL A 285 -1.02 -35.53 12.34
C VAL A 285 -0.30 -35.88 13.64
N PHE A 286 -0.50 -35.04 14.67
CA PHE A 286 0.07 -35.21 16.00
C PHE A 286 -0.43 -36.50 16.68
N LYS A 287 0.23 -36.88 17.78
CA LYS A 287 -0.17 -38.08 18.56
C LYS A 287 -1.29 -37.82 19.57
N GLY A 288 -1.76 -36.58 19.67
CA GLY A 288 -2.70 -36.13 20.69
C GLY A 288 -2.16 -35.04 21.60
N TYR A 289 -3.04 -34.49 22.43
CA TYR A 289 -2.75 -33.44 23.39
C TYR A 289 -2.04 -33.98 24.62
N LEU A 290 -1.02 -33.25 25.07
CA LEU A 290 -0.19 -33.66 26.20
C LEU A 290 -1.01 -33.76 27.49
N LYS A 291 -1.08 -34.97 28.06
CA LYS A 291 -1.82 -35.28 29.30
C LYS A 291 -3.32 -35.02 29.22
N ASP A 292 -3.89 -34.96 28.03
CA ASP A 292 -5.33 -34.75 27.81
C ASP A 292 -5.89 -35.80 26.85
N PRO A 293 -6.15 -37.03 27.33
CA PRO A 293 -6.67 -38.11 26.48
C PRO A 293 -8.11 -37.84 26.03
N ALA A 294 -8.89 -37.06 26.79
CA ALA A 294 -10.27 -36.72 26.43
C ALA A 294 -10.31 -35.82 25.19
N LYS A 295 -9.56 -34.71 25.19
CA LYS A 295 -9.45 -33.86 23.98
C LYS A 295 -8.76 -34.57 22.82
N THR A 296 -7.86 -35.50 23.12
CA THR A 296 -7.23 -36.32 22.06
C THR A 296 -8.25 -37.19 21.35
N ALA A 297 -9.16 -37.83 22.08
CA ALA A 297 -10.22 -38.65 21.50
C ALA A 297 -11.33 -37.82 20.84
N GLU A 298 -11.49 -36.54 21.22
CA GLU A 298 -12.37 -35.59 20.52
C GLU A 298 -11.78 -35.17 19.17
N ALA A 299 -10.47 -34.91 19.12
CA ALA A 299 -9.80 -34.47 17.90
C ALA A 299 -9.45 -35.62 16.94
N LEU A 300 -9.09 -36.80 17.45
CA LEU A 300 -8.70 -37.97 16.66
C LEU A 300 -9.73 -39.09 16.76
N ASP A 301 -10.25 -39.54 15.63
CA ASP A 301 -11.13 -40.71 15.57
C ASP A 301 -10.36 -42.04 15.71
N GLU A 302 -11.10 -43.15 15.85
CA GLU A 302 -10.53 -44.51 16.01
C GLU A 302 -9.71 -44.95 14.79
N ASP A 303 -9.99 -44.37 13.62
CA ASP A 303 -9.28 -44.62 12.37
C ASP A 303 -8.04 -43.71 12.22
N GLY A 304 -7.79 -42.79 13.17
CA GLY A 304 -6.67 -41.86 13.15
C GLY A 304 -6.86 -40.66 12.20
N TRP A 305 -8.09 -40.29 11.88
CA TRP A 305 -8.41 -39.01 11.27
C TRP A 305 -8.50 -37.92 12.33
N LEU A 306 -7.88 -36.80 12.02
CA LEU A 306 -8.03 -35.55 12.76
C LEU A 306 -9.23 -34.78 12.22
N HIS A 307 -10.18 -34.50 13.11
CA HIS A 307 -11.29 -33.58 12.93
C HIS A 307 -10.79 -32.16 13.14
N THR A 308 -10.80 -31.33 12.08
CA THR A 308 -10.25 -29.97 12.16
C THR A 308 -11.24 -28.97 12.72
N GLY A 309 -12.54 -29.28 12.69
CA GLY A 309 -13.61 -28.34 13.01
C GLY A 309 -13.84 -27.26 11.93
N ASP A 310 -13.01 -27.20 10.89
CA ASP A 310 -13.16 -26.24 9.79
C ASP A 310 -14.08 -26.79 8.70
N ILE A 311 -14.93 -25.94 8.14
CA ILE A 311 -15.76 -26.27 6.98
C ILE A 311 -14.99 -25.96 5.71
N GLY A 312 -14.87 -26.97 4.83
CA GLY A 312 -14.21 -26.87 3.53
C GLY A 312 -15.06 -27.41 2.39
N MET A 313 -14.59 -27.18 1.17
CA MET A 313 -15.20 -27.69 -0.06
C MET A 313 -14.14 -28.23 -1.01
N TRP A 314 -14.40 -29.34 -1.68
CA TRP A 314 -13.58 -29.79 -2.79
C TRP A 314 -13.86 -28.98 -4.06
N LEU A 315 -12.80 -28.38 -4.59
CA LEU A 315 -12.70 -27.73 -5.89
C LEU A 315 -11.96 -28.65 -6.88
N PRO A 316 -12.10 -28.43 -8.21
CA PRO A 316 -11.34 -29.18 -9.21
C PRO A 316 -9.81 -29.10 -9.05
N VAL A 317 -9.31 -28.07 -8.36
CA VAL A 317 -7.88 -27.82 -8.14
C VAL A 317 -7.41 -28.11 -6.69
N GLY A 318 -8.29 -28.61 -5.81
CA GLY A 318 -7.96 -28.86 -4.40
C GLY A 318 -9.07 -28.46 -3.43
N PHE A 319 -8.70 -27.88 -2.29
CA PHE A 319 -9.60 -27.30 -1.28
C PHE A 319 -9.71 -25.78 -1.41
#